data_AF-A0A3D4XB58-F1
#
_entry.id   AF-A0A3D4XB58-F1
#
_cell.length_a   1.000
_cell.length_b   1.000
_cell.length_c   1.000
_cell.angle_alpha   90.00
_cell.angle_beta   90.00
_cell.angle_gamma   90.00
#
_symmetry.space_group_name_H-M   'P 1'
#
loop_
_entity.id
_entity.type
_entity.pdbx_description
1 polymer ?
#
loop_
_entity_poly.entity_id
_entity_poly.type
_entity_poly.pdbx_seq_one_letter_code
_entity_poly.pdbx_strand_id
1 'polypeptide(L)'
;MVKTKAFLKRFYVGLVFFLLYSPILVMIVCSFNSSKARTVWGGFTFGWYIQLFRNGAVLEAVRTSLLLTTSAAFIATVLGTLACLGMAAMGKQSQSALTSITNIPMLNA
;
A
#
# COMPACT_ATOMS: atom_id res chain seq x y z
N MET A 1 6.18 -34.41 18.64
CA MET A 1 7.08 -33.33 18.15
C MET A 1 6.50 -32.48 17.01
N VAL A 2 5.73 -33.03 16.05
CA VAL A 2 5.19 -32.27 14.90
C VAL A 2 4.22 -31.14 15.31
N LYS A 3 3.34 -31.38 16.30
CA LYS A 3 2.39 -30.36 16.81
C LYS A 3 3.08 -29.13 17.40
N THR A 4 4.20 -29.31 18.11
CA THR A 4 4.96 -28.21 18.72
C THR A 4 5.64 -27.32 17.67
N LYS A 5 6.22 -27.92 16.62
CA LYS A 5 6.79 -27.15 15.50
C LYS A 5 5.71 -26.38 14.72
N ALA A 6 4.54 -26.97 14.52
CA ALA A 6 3.41 -26.31 13.89
C ALA A 6 2.85 -25.15 14.73
N PHE A 7 2.78 -25.31 16.06
CA PHE A 7 2.40 -24.25 16.98
C PHE A 7 3.42 -23.09 16.95
N LEU A 8 4.71 -23.41 17.04
CA LEU A 8 5.77 -22.40 17.01
C LEU A 8 5.81 -21.61 15.69
N LYS A 9 5.58 -22.28 14.55
CA LYS A 9 5.45 -21.62 13.25
C LYS A 9 4.25 -20.67 13.21
N ARG A 10 3.08 -21.10 13.70
CA ARG A 10 1.87 -20.26 13.76
C ARG A 10 2.06 -19.06 14.68
N PHE A 11 2.68 -19.28 15.84
CA PHE A 11 3.00 -18.21 16.78
C PHE A 11 3.99 -17.20 16.19
N TYR A 12 5.06 -17.68 15.55
CA TYR A 12 6.04 -16.83 14.89
C TYR A 12 5.40 -15.96 13.80
N VAL A 13 4.58 -16.56 12.93
CA VAL A 13 3.84 -15.81 11.90
C VAL A 13 2.91 -14.78 12.54
N GLY A 14 2.15 -15.16 13.57
CA GLY A 14 1.28 -14.24 14.30
C GLY A 14 2.03 -13.07 14.94
N LEU A 15 3.21 -13.32 15.51
CA LEU A 15 4.06 -12.28 16.10
C LEU A 15 4.63 -11.33 15.05
N VAL A 16 5.04 -11.83 13.87
CA VAL A 16 5.48 -10.99 12.75
C VAL A 16 4.35 -10.08 12.27
N PHE A 17 3.14 -10.63 12.09
CA PHE A 17 1.96 -9.84 11.74
C PHE A 17 1.66 -8.80 12.82
N PHE A 18 1.67 -9.18 14.08
CA PHE A 18 1.43 -8.23 15.18
C PHE A 18 2.43 -7.07 15.13
N LEU A 19 3.73 -7.34 14.96
CA LEU A 19 4.75 -6.31 14.91
C LEU A 19 4.59 -5.38 13.70
N LEU A 20 4.27 -5.94 12.53
CA LEU A 20 4.04 -5.18 11.29
C LEU A 20 2.82 -4.26 11.40
N TYR A 21 1.73 -4.73 12.03
CA TYR A 21 0.50 -3.96 12.17
C TYR A 21 0.44 -3.10 13.45
N SER A 22 1.30 -3.34 14.43
CA SER A 22 1.41 -2.54 15.66
C SER A 22 1.50 -1.02 15.41
N PRO A 23 2.35 -0.49 14.50
CA PRO A 23 2.38 0.95 14.25
C PRO A 23 1.06 1.49 13.67
N ILE A 24 0.36 0.69 12.86
CA ILE A 24 -0.95 1.05 12.32
C ILE A 24 -1.99 1.09 13.44
N LEU A 25 -1.95 0.14 14.36
CA LEU A 25 -2.83 0.14 15.55
C LEU A 25 -2.62 1.38 16.42
N VAL A 26 -1.36 1.78 16.65
CA VAL A 26 -1.04 3.01 17.38
C VAL A 26 -1.59 4.23 16.66
N MET A 27 -1.47 4.31 15.32
CA MET A 27 -2.05 5.39 14.52
C MET A 27 -3.58 5.44 14.65
N ILE A 28 -4.26 4.30 14.63
CA ILE A 28 -5.71 4.22 14.82
C ILE A 28 -6.10 4.74 16.21
N VAL A 29 -5.44 4.27 17.27
CA VAL A 29 -5.73 4.71 18.65
C VAL A 29 -5.49 6.22 18.80
N CYS A 30 -4.38 6.72 18.25
CA CYS A 30 -4.06 8.16 18.24
C CYS A 30 -5.06 8.98 17.41
N SER A 31 -5.70 8.41 16.38
CA SER A 31 -6.71 9.10 15.57
C SER A 31 -7.96 9.48 16.37
N PHE A 32 -8.22 8.80 17.49
CA PHE A 32 -9.31 9.13 18.41
C PHE A 32 -8.90 10.07 19.54
N ASN A 33 -7.64 10.50 19.61
CA ASN A 33 -7.18 11.38 20.66
C ASN A 33 -7.68 12.82 20.42
N SER A 34 -8.40 13.38 21.39
CA SER A 34 -8.92 14.76 21.31
C SER A 34 -7.84 15.84 21.45
N SER A 35 -6.64 15.49 21.94
CA SER A 35 -5.52 16.41 22.06
C SER A 35 -4.75 16.54 20.75
N LYS A 36 -4.35 17.77 20.41
CA LYS A 36 -3.40 18.03 19.30
C LYS A 36 -1.97 17.60 19.63
N ALA A 37 -1.65 17.45 20.92
CA ALA A 37 -0.34 17.03 21.38
C ALA A 37 -0.31 15.50 21.55
N ARG A 38 0.63 14.83 20.85
CA ARG A 38 0.84 13.37 20.90
C ARG A 38 1.19 12.84 22.31
N THR A 39 1.70 13.70 23.17
CA THR A 39 2.19 13.34 24.52
C THR A 39 1.11 13.34 25.59
N VAL A 40 -0.07 13.92 25.32
CA VAL A 40 -1.16 14.04 26.30
C VAL A 40 -2.42 13.38 25.74
N TRP A 41 -2.97 12.43 26.48
CA TRP A 41 -4.25 11.81 26.13
C TRP A 41 -5.40 12.75 26.49
N GLY A 42 -6.02 13.36 25.49
CA GLY A 42 -7.09 14.36 25.66
C GLY A 42 -8.50 13.76 25.79
N GLY A 43 -8.63 12.43 25.83
CA GLY A 43 -9.91 11.73 25.76
C GLY A 43 -10.25 11.26 24.35
N PHE A 44 -11.30 10.45 24.25
CA PHE A 44 -11.78 9.85 23.00
C PHE A 44 -12.70 10.81 22.24
N THR A 45 -12.45 11.02 20.94
CA THR A 45 -13.27 11.89 20.08
C THR A 45 -13.40 11.37 18.65
N PHE A 46 -14.52 11.70 18.01
CA PHE A 46 -14.71 11.57 16.56
C PHE A 46 -14.59 12.92 15.82
N GLY A 47 -14.22 14.00 16.53
CA GLY A 47 -14.21 15.36 15.99
C GLY A 47 -13.34 15.52 14.73
N TRP A 48 -12.20 14.81 14.69
CA TRP A 48 -11.29 14.82 13.54
C TRP A 48 -11.94 14.25 12.27
N TYR A 49 -12.71 13.17 12.39
CA TYR A 49 -13.43 12.59 11.25
C TYR A 49 -14.52 13.55 10.73
N ILE A 50 -15.25 14.22 11.63
CA ILE A 50 -16.26 15.21 11.23
C ILE A 50 -15.60 16.41 10.52
N GLN A 51 -14.46 16.89 11.03
CA GLN A 51 -13.70 17.98 10.41
C GLN A 51 -13.14 17.58 9.04
N LEU A 52 -12.73 16.32 8.87
CA LEU A 52 -12.24 15.78 7.60
C LEU A 52 -13.28 15.97 6.49
N PHE A 53 -14.54 15.60 6.73
CA PHE A 53 -15.62 15.74 5.74
C PHE A 53 -16.07 17.19 5.53
N ARG A 54 -15.78 18.10 6.46
CA ARG A 54 -16.04 19.53 6.29
C ARG A 54 -14.93 20.26 5.55
N ASN A 55 -13.76 19.65 5.40
CA ASN A 55 -12.61 20.27 4.75
C ASN A 55 -12.65 20.00 3.23
N GLY A 56 -13.15 20.98 2.48
CA GLY A 56 -13.26 20.88 1.01
C GLY A 56 -11.92 20.62 0.31
N ALA A 57 -10.81 21.15 0.82
CA ALA A 57 -9.49 20.92 0.23
C ALA A 57 -9.05 19.45 0.38
N VAL A 58 -9.33 18.83 1.53
CA VAL A 58 -9.03 17.42 1.74
C VAL A 58 -9.92 16.53 0.87
N LEU A 59 -11.21 16.84 0.78
CA LEU A 59 -12.13 16.06 -0.04
C LEU A 59 -11.78 16.14 -1.53
N GLU A 60 -11.39 17.32 -2.02
CA GLU A 60 -10.95 17.51 -3.40
C GLU A 60 -9.63 16.80 -3.69
N ALA A 61 -8.69 16.83 -2.73
CA ALA A 61 -7.44 16.07 -2.84
C ALA A 61 -7.72 14.56 -2.95
N VAL A 62 -8.59 14.01 -2.09
CA VAL A 62 -9.00 12.59 -2.14
C VAL A 62 -9.63 12.24 -3.48
N ARG A 63 -10.53 13.09 -3.98
CA ARG A 63 -11.19 12.88 -5.28
C ARG A 63 -10.19 12.87 -6.43
N THR A 64 -9.27 13.84 -6.44
CA THR A 64 -8.23 13.94 -7.47
C THR A 64 -7.31 12.73 -7.43
N SER A 65 -6.84 12.33 -6.24
CA SER A 65 -5.99 11.16 -6.08
C SER A 65 -6.70 9.88 -6.55
N LEU A 66 -7.97 9.70 -6.19
CA LEU A 66 -8.71 8.50 -6.56
C LEU A 66 -8.93 8.41 -8.08
N LEU A 67 -9.31 9.51 -8.73
CA LEU A 67 -9.48 9.56 -10.18
C LEU A 67 -8.15 9.34 -10.91
N LEU A 68 -7.09 10.03 -10.47
CA LEU A 68 -5.77 9.94 -11.09
C LEU A 68 -5.19 8.53 -10.94
N THR A 69 -5.22 7.95 -9.74
CA THR A 69 -4.63 6.64 -9.49
C THR A 69 -5.42 5.52 -10.15
N THR A 70 -6.76 5.59 -10.14
CA THR A 70 -7.60 4.56 -10.79
C THR A 70 -7.42 4.57 -12.31
N SER A 71 -7.43 5.76 -12.93
CA SER A 71 -7.20 5.88 -14.37
C SER A 71 -5.78 5.44 -14.77
N ALA A 72 -4.76 5.88 -14.02
CA ALA A 72 -3.38 5.46 -14.24
C ALA A 72 -3.21 3.94 -14.08
N ALA A 73 -3.76 3.35 -13.02
CA ALA A 73 -3.69 1.90 -12.78
C ALA A 73 -4.39 1.11 -13.89
N PHE A 74 -5.55 1.57 -14.36
CA PHE A 74 -6.28 0.94 -15.45
C PHE A 74 -5.48 0.96 -16.75
N ILE A 75 -4.98 2.13 -17.15
CA ILE A 75 -4.17 2.29 -18.37
C ILE A 75 -2.88 1.46 -18.27
N ALA A 76 -2.17 1.54 -17.14
CA ALA A 76 -0.96 0.76 -16.91
C ALA A 76 -1.21 -0.75 -16.97
N THR A 77 -2.34 -1.23 -16.45
CA THR A 77 -2.71 -2.66 -16.51
C THR A 77 -2.99 -3.10 -17.94
N VAL A 78 -3.75 -2.31 -18.71
CA VAL A 78 -4.05 -2.62 -20.12
C VAL A 78 -2.76 -2.62 -20.95
N LEU A 79 -1.95 -1.57 -20.85
CA LEU A 79 -0.68 -1.46 -21.58
C LEU A 79 0.30 -2.56 -21.16
N GLY A 80 0.43 -2.85 -19.87
CA GLY A 80 1.30 -3.91 -19.36
C GLY A 80 0.86 -5.29 -19.84
N THR A 81 -0.44 -5.55 -19.88
CA THR A 81 -0.99 -6.82 -20.40
C THR A 81 -0.71 -6.98 -21.89
N LEU A 82 -0.97 -5.94 -22.69
CA LEU A 82 -0.68 -5.94 -24.12
C LEU A 82 0.81 -6.09 -24.42
N ALA A 83 1.67 -5.39 -23.66
CA ALA A 83 3.11 -5.51 -23.77
C ALA A 83 3.59 -6.93 -23.45
N CYS A 84 3.06 -7.55 -22.38
CA CYS A 84 3.38 -8.93 -22.02
C CYS A 84 2.97 -9.92 -23.12
N LEU A 85 1.77 -9.78 -23.68
CA LEU A 85 1.29 -10.63 -24.78
C LEU A 85 2.13 -10.44 -26.04
N GLY A 86 2.48 -9.20 -26.39
CA GLY A 86 3.34 -8.89 -27.52
C GLY A 86 4.73 -9.49 -27.36
N MET A 87 5.37 -9.30 -26.20
CA MET A 87 6.68 -9.87 -25.90
C MET A 87 6.68 -11.40 -25.93
N ALA A 88 5.59 -12.05 -25.50
CA ALA A 88 5.45 -13.52 -25.54
C ALA A 88 5.39 -14.07 -26.98
N ALA A 89 4.94 -13.27 -27.95
CA ALA A 89 4.88 -13.64 -29.36
C ALA A 89 6.16 -13.29 -30.16
N MET A 90 7.12 -12.57 -29.57
CA MET A 90 8.36 -12.14 -30.23
C MET A 90 9.45 -13.23 -30.21
N GLY A 91 10.41 -13.14 -31.14
CA GLY A 91 11.61 -13.98 -31.13
C GLY A 91 12.52 -13.72 -29.92
N LYS A 92 13.26 -14.76 -29.48
CA LYS A 92 14.13 -14.74 -28.28
C LYS A 92 15.07 -13.54 -28.19
N GLN A 93 15.62 -13.09 -29.33
CA GLN A 93 16.58 -11.99 -29.36
C GLN A 93 15.92 -10.62 -29.11
N SER A 94 14.76 -10.36 -29.71
CA SER A 94 13.98 -9.13 -29.48
C SER A 94 13.40 -9.07 -28.06
N GLN A 95 12.95 -10.22 -27.53
CA GLN A 95 12.47 -10.34 -26.15
C GLN A 95 13.60 -10.03 -25.14
N SER A 96 14.81 -10.54 -25.39
CA SER A 96 15.98 -10.27 -24.54
C SER A 96 16.40 -8.80 -24.58
N ALA A 97 16.32 -8.13 -25.73
CA ALA A 97 16.62 -6.70 -25.85
C ALA A 97 15.62 -5.84 -25.05
N LEU A 98 14.32 -6.11 -25.17
CA LEU A 98 13.27 -5.39 -24.45
C LEU A 98 13.37 -5.59 -22.93
N THR A 99 13.62 -6.81 -22.48
CA THR A 99 13.78 -7.13 -21.05
C THR A 99 14.97 -6.38 -20.44
N SER A 100 16.08 -6.28 -21.16
CA SER A 100 17.23 -5.49 -20.73
C SER A 100 16.89 -4.01 -20.59
N ILE A 101 16.18 -3.43 -21.56
CA ILE A 101 15.76 -2.01 -21.52
C ILE A 101 14.85 -1.74 -20.31
N THR A 102 13.87 -2.62 -20.03
CA THR A 102 12.95 -2.46 -18.91
C THR A 102 13.63 -2.67 -17.55
N ASN A 103 14.65 -3.52 -17.47
CA ASN A 103 15.37 -3.77 -16.21
C ASN A 103 16.39 -2.68 -15.87
N ILE A 104 16.89 -1.90 -16.84
CA ILE A 104 17.81 -0.78 -16.59
C ILE A 104 17.31 0.20 -15.51
N PRO A 105 16.06 0.69 -15.55
CA PRO A 105 15.55 1.56 -14.49
C PRO A 105 15.33 0.84 -13.15
N MET A 106 15.11 -0.49 -13.13
CA MET A 106 15.05 -1.26 -11.88
C MET A 106 16.42 -1.49 -11.24
N LEU A 107 17.48 -1.56 -12.06
CA LEU A 107 18.85 -1.79 -11.60
C LEU A 107 19.47 -0.55 -10.94
N ASN A 108 18.88 0.64 -11.15
CA ASN A 108 19.37 1.91 -10.62
C ASN A 108 18.34 2.61 -9.71
N ALA A 109 17.35 1.87 -9.21
CA ALA A 109 16.37 2.33 -8.22
C ALA A 109 16.68 1.75 -6.84
#